data_AF-A0A6G0IDG8-F1
#
_entry.id   AF-A0A6G0IDG8-F1
#
_cell.length_a   1.000
_cell.length_b   1.000
_cell.length_c   1.000
_cell.angle_alpha   90.00
_cell.angle_beta   90.00
_cell.angle_gamma   90.00
#
_symmetry.space_group_name_H-M   'P 1'
#
loop_
_entity.id
_entity.type
_entity.pdbx_description
1 polymer ?
#
loop_
_entity_poly.entity_id
_entity_poly.type
_entity_poly.pdbx_seq_one_letter_code
_entity_poly.pdbx_strand_id
1 'polypeptide(L)'
;MCHLMSCIPYPQTRMFSSTSLSIPAIRDTMRRDCFFKLRIHLKVVIDDDVPEDRKTDKFWKVPDAEGLGLGALVLKRLTKTVHPGTKVYCERFFTTTSAVDSMLEKQLPSDKIMKQEGRGTYASVVRGDGKLSVVKWFDNKPVLMLSAVHAKEPEDTCQHWSKKDKCYITVRQPNIVQYNTKMGGVDLSDRMMSYYRMSVRTKKWTIRMLMHVMGLVLANSWLLYRRDHQEHGTPRKAIMTFRMDVAQVFPNKCDVTHAEEESACCPQPGQRFLVTPVPHISARTTSAAHLPEVVDLKKPMRCKQQGCTGKSCLHCTTCNVFLCLQSSRNCY
;
A
#
# COMPACT_ATOMS: atom_id res chain seq x y z
N MET A 1 -8.42 2.81 -10.20
CA MET A 1 -7.85 4.13 -10.58
C MET A 1 -6.54 4.50 -9.88
N CYS A 2 -6.51 4.77 -8.56
CA CYS A 2 -5.28 5.24 -7.88
C CYS A 2 -4.09 4.28 -8.04
N HIS A 3 -4.35 2.96 -8.04
CA HIS A 3 -3.33 1.96 -8.33
C HIS A 3 -2.74 2.11 -9.75
N LEU A 4 -3.59 2.20 -10.77
CA LEU A 4 -3.15 2.37 -12.16
C LEU A 4 -2.36 3.67 -12.35
N MET A 5 -2.81 4.77 -11.73
CA MET A 5 -2.10 6.07 -11.72
C MET A 5 -0.72 5.98 -11.04
N SER A 6 -0.54 5.10 -10.05
CA SER A 6 0.77 4.92 -9.39
C SER A 6 1.80 4.20 -10.26
N CYS A 7 1.33 3.47 -11.28
CA CYS A 7 2.21 2.77 -12.21
C CYS A 7 2.67 3.72 -13.34
N ILE A 8 1.87 4.73 -13.69
CA ILE A 8 2.16 5.69 -14.77
C ILE A 8 2.14 7.10 -14.17
N PRO A 9 3.21 7.55 -13.50
CA PRO A 9 3.15 8.76 -12.68
C PRO A 9 3.13 10.04 -13.55
N TYR A 10 1.94 10.60 -13.78
CA TYR A 10 1.81 11.96 -14.28
C TYR A 10 1.94 13.00 -13.16
N PRO A 11 2.57 14.16 -13.42
CA PRO A 11 2.72 15.23 -12.42
C PRO A 11 1.41 15.70 -11.80
N GLN A 12 0.32 15.68 -12.57
CA GLN A 12 -1.00 16.09 -12.11
C GLN A 12 -2.04 15.02 -12.42
N THR A 13 -2.84 14.66 -11.42
CA THR A 13 -3.93 13.67 -11.57
C THR A 13 -4.95 14.05 -12.65
N ARG A 14 -5.11 15.35 -12.95
CA ARG A 14 -6.03 15.82 -14.00
C ARG A 14 -5.59 15.42 -15.41
N MET A 15 -4.30 15.13 -15.62
CA MET A 15 -3.74 14.75 -16.93
C MET A 15 -4.30 13.41 -17.43
N PHE A 16 -4.63 12.48 -16.53
CA PHE A 16 -5.23 11.19 -16.91
C PHE A 16 -6.62 11.31 -17.53
N SER A 17 -7.25 12.48 -17.42
CA SER A 17 -8.56 12.78 -18.01
C SER A 17 -8.48 13.93 -19.04
N SER A 18 -7.28 14.33 -19.47
CA SER A 18 -7.13 15.32 -20.54
C SER A 18 -7.35 14.66 -21.91
N THR A 19 -7.76 15.42 -22.92
CA THR A 19 -7.98 14.90 -24.27
C THR A 19 -6.71 14.37 -24.93
N SER A 20 -5.56 14.96 -24.65
CA SER A 20 -4.27 14.62 -25.27
C SER A 20 -3.49 13.52 -24.54
N LEU A 21 -3.64 13.42 -23.21
CA LEU A 21 -2.85 12.52 -22.37
C LEU A 21 -3.75 11.52 -21.61
N SER A 22 -5.03 11.40 -21.95
CA SER A 22 -5.89 10.43 -21.29
C SER A 22 -5.38 9.01 -21.50
N ILE A 23 -5.45 8.24 -20.42
CA ILE A 23 -5.22 6.81 -20.47
C ILE A 23 -6.62 6.17 -20.50
N PRO A 24 -7.01 5.46 -21.58
CA PRO A 24 -8.36 4.89 -21.72
C PRO A 24 -8.78 4.06 -20.50
N ALA A 25 -7.88 3.19 -20.01
CA ALA A 25 -8.09 2.37 -18.81
C ALA A 25 -8.34 3.16 -17.50
N ILE A 26 -8.12 4.49 -17.49
CA ILE A 26 -8.54 5.38 -16.40
C ILE A 26 -9.76 6.18 -16.83
N ARG A 27 -9.70 6.85 -17.98
CA ARG A 27 -10.77 7.74 -18.45
C ARG A 27 -12.11 7.01 -18.54
N ASP A 28 -12.10 5.77 -19.00
CA ASP A 28 -13.32 5.02 -19.31
C ASP A 28 -13.91 4.37 -18.05
N THR A 29 -13.13 4.20 -16.97
CA THR A 29 -13.62 3.63 -15.70
C THR A 29 -14.52 4.59 -14.91
N MET A 30 -14.24 5.90 -14.93
CA MET A 30 -15.02 6.88 -14.17
C MET A 30 -14.77 8.30 -14.69
N ARG A 31 -15.82 9.11 -14.74
CA ARG A 31 -15.70 10.54 -15.04
C ARG A 31 -14.81 11.24 -14.02
N ARG A 32 -13.96 12.14 -14.50
CA ARG A 32 -13.03 12.96 -13.71
C ARG A 32 -13.69 13.59 -12.47
N ASP A 33 -14.84 14.22 -12.66
CA ASP A 33 -15.49 14.99 -11.60
C ASP A 33 -16.06 14.07 -10.51
N CYS A 34 -16.53 12.87 -10.89
CA CYS A 34 -16.91 11.82 -9.96
C CYS A 34 -15.70 11.32 -9.15
N PHE A 35 -14.55 11.08 -9.81
CA PHE A 35 -13.32 10.68 -9.12
C PHE A 35 -12.88 11.70 -8.07
N PHE A 36 -12.91 13.00 -8.39
CA PHE A 36 -12.56 14.04 -7.42
C PHE A 36 -13.60 14.17 -6.30
N LYS A 37 -14.90 14.04 -6.61
CA LYS A 37 -15.97 14.04 -5.61
C LYS A 37 -15.81 12.88 -4.63
N LEU A 38 -15.68 11.65 -5.11
CA LEU A 38 -15.44 10.47 -4.26
C LEU A 38 -14.19 10.62 -3.41
N ARG A 39 -13.09 11.12 -3.99
CA ARG A 39 -11.85 11.36 -3.25
C ARG A 39 -12.03 12.38 -2.11
N ILE A 40 -12.85 13.41 -2.30
CA ILE A 40 -13.14 14.41 -1.26
C ILE A 40 -14.05 13.82 -0.18
N HIS A 41 -15.01 12.98 -0.55
CA HIS A 41 -15.99 12.44 0.40
C HIS A 41 -15.55 11.12 1.06
N LEU A 42 -14.53 10.45 0.55
CA LEU A 42 -13.98 9.22 1.15
C LEU A 42 -13.54 9.47 2.60
N LYS A 43 -13.96 8.57 3.49
CA LYS A 43 -13.76 8.62 4.93
C LYS A 43 -13.50 7.22 5.45
N VAL A 44 -12.56 7.08 6.38
CA VAL A 44 -12.07 5.79 6.93
C VAL A 44 -12.13 5.83 8.47
N VAL A 45 -12.98 6.70 9.02
CA VAL A 45 -13.21 6.89 10.45
C VAL A 45 -14.70 7.08 10.62
N ILE A 46 -15.28 6.30 11.53
CA ILE A 46 -16.63 6.49 12.04
C ILE A 46 -16.52 7.58 13.10
N ASP A 47 -17.21 8.71 12.92
CA ASP A 47 -17.05 9.86 13.82
C ASP A 47 -17.58 9.56 15.22
N ASP A 48 -18.64 8.77 15.30
CA ASP A 48 -19.31 8.41 16.56
C ASP A 48 -18.40 7.57 17.48
N ASP A 49 -17.44 6.83 16.90
CA ASP A 49 -16.45 6.05 17.64
C ASP A 49 -15.31 6.90 18.21
N VAL A 50 -15.24 8.20 17.87
CA VAL A 50 -14.14 9.05 18.28
C VAL A 50 -14.52 9.85 19.52
N PRO A 51 -13.91 9.56 20.68
CA PRO A 51 -14.26 10.27 21.91
C PRO A 51 -13.83 11.75 21.85
N GLU A 52 -14.58 12.59 22.56
CA GLU A 52 -14.42 14.06 22.53
C GLU A 52 -13.06 14.52 23.09
N ASP A 53 -12.49 13.73 24.00
CA ASP A 53 -11.21 13.95 24.67
C ASP A 53 -9.99 13.57 23.81
N ARG A 54 -10.15 13.12 22.56
CA ARG A 54 -9.02 12.82 21.65
C ARG A 54 -7.98 13.95 21.48
N LYS A 55 -8.36 15.18 21.83
CA LYS A 55 -7.46 16.35 21.80
C LYS A 55 -6.39 16.28 22.87
N THR A 56 -6.69 15.67 24.03
CA THR A 56 -5.75 15.51 25.15
C THR A 56 -4.91 14.25 24.98
N ASP A 57 -5.50 13.14 24.54
CA ASP A 57 -4.76 11.90 24.23
C ASP A 57 -4.80 11.54 22.74
N LYS A 58 -3.67 11.75 22.05
CA LYS A 58 -3.49 11.38 20.64
C LYS A 58 -3.39 9.86 20.43
N PHE A 59 -3.10 9.10 21.48
CA PHE A 59 -2.89 7.65 21.45
C PHE A 59 -3.98 6.86 22.17
N TRP A 60 -5.18 7.44 22.34
CA TRP A 60 -6.32 6.82 23.02
C TRP A 60 -6.68 5.39 22.54
N LYS A 61 -6.28 5.01 21.31
CA LYS A 61 -6.46 3.65 20.76
C LYS A 61 -5.40 2.63 21.21
N VAL A 62 -4.36 3.07 21.92
CA VAL A 62 -3.23 2.26 22.38
C VAL A 62 -2.96 2.60 23.86
N PRO A 63 -3.87 2.22 24.77
CA PRO A 63 -3.68 2.47 26.20
C PRO A 63 -2.50 1.66 26.75
N ASP A 64 -1.68 2.29 27.61
CA ASP A 64 -0.60 1.64 28.35
C ASP A 64 -1.01 1.30 29.78
N ALA A 65 -1.91 0.33 29.91
CA ALA A 65 -2.39 -0.10 31.22
C ALA A 65 -1.29 -0.71 32.10
N GLU A 66 -0.21 -1.21 31.51
CA GLU A 66 0.88 -1.91 32.20
C GLU A 66 2.09 -1.01 32.48
N GLY A 67 2.08 0.25 32.00
CA GLY A 67 3.20 1.18 32.17
C GLY A 67 4.50 0.72 31.51
N LEU A 68 4.41 -0.11 30.46
CA LEU A 68 5.56 -0.71 29.80
C LEU A 68 6.32 0.28 28.91
N GLY A 69 5.69 1.39 28.57
CA GLY A 69 6.15 2.33 27.56
C GLY A 69 5.76 1.90 26.14
N LEU A 70 5.71 2.87 25.24
CA LEU A 70 5.18 2.72 23.89
C LEU A 70 5.92 1.64 23.06
N GLY A 71 7.26 1.57 23.16
CA GLY A 71 8.07 0.61 22.40
C GLY A 71 7.71 -0.84 22.75
N ALA A 72 7.63 -1.16 24.05
CA ALA A 72 7.28 -2.49 24.52
C ALA A 72 5.82 -2.87 24.18
N LEU A 73 4.89 -1.92 24.27
CA LEU A 73 3.49 -2.13 23.86
C LEU A 73 3.36 -2.45 22.37
N VAL A 74 4.05 -1.70 21.51
CA VAL A 74 4.05 -1.94 20.07
C VAL A 74 4.60 -3.33 19.79
N LEU A 75 5.70 -3.70 20.42
CA LEU A 75 6.29 -5.03 20.26
C LEU A 75 5.32 -6.12 20.70
N LYS A 76 4.72 -6.01 21.89
CA LYS A 76 3.71 -6.95 22.44
C LYS A 76 2.53 -7.12 21.48
N ARG A 77 2.08 -6.04 20.84
CA ARG A 77 0.96 -6.08 19.91
C ARG A 77 1.34 -6.70 18.57
N LEU A 78 2.50 -6.37 18.01
CA LEU A 78 2.97 -6.89 16.72
C LEU A 78 3.36 -8.36 16.78
N THR A 79 3.82 -8.87 17.93
CA THR A 79 4.20 -10.27 18.10
C THR A 79 3.04 -11.19 18.46
N LYS A 80 1.84 -10.65 18.74
CA LYS A 80 0.65 -11.44 19.11
C LYS A 80 0.27 -12.52 18.09
N THR A 81 0.50 -12.25 16.80
CA THR A 81 0.17 -13.17 15.69
C THR A 81 1.37 -13.98 15.22
N VAL A 82 2.53 -13.83 15.85
CA VAL A 82 3.77 -14.49 15.44
C VAL A 82 3.86 -15.85 16.12
N HIS A 83 4.31 -16.87 15.37
CA HIS A 83 4.44 -18.22 15.92
C HIS A 83 5.49 -18.30 17.05
N PRO A 84 5.24 -19.12 18.09
CA PRO A 84 6.25 -19.41 19.11
C PRO A 84 7.57 -19.87 18.50
N GLY A 85 8.69 -19.42 19.07
CA GLY A 85 10.04 -19.72 18.56
C GLY A 85 10.55 -18.75 17.48
N THR A 86 9.73 -17.81 17.03
CA THR A 86 10.18 -16.77 16.09
C THR A 86 11.11 -15.77 16.78
N LYS A 87 12.24 -15.49 16.13
CA LYS A 87 13.21 -14.48 16.60
C LYS A 87 12.81 -13.11 16.09
N VAL A 88 12.67 -12.14 17.00
CA VAL A 88 12.30 -10.77 16.67
C VAL A 88 13.50 -9.87 16.87
N TYR A 89 13.82 -9.08 15.84
CA TYR A 89 14.92 -8.14 15.82
C TYR A 89 14.32 -6.73 15.85
N CYS A 90 14.73 -5.89 16.80
CA CYS A 90 14.18 -4.55 16.97
C CYS A 90 15.29 -3.50 17.15
N GLU A 91 15.01 -2.26 16.73
CA GLU A 91 15.85 -1.11 17.06
C GLU A 91 15.77 -0.73 18.54
N ARG A 92 16.70 0.12 18.99
CA ARG A 92 16.81 0.59 20.38
C ARG A 92 15.51 1.16 20.96
N PHE A 93 14.68 1.79 20.12
CA PHE A 93 13.39 2.36 20.54
C PHE A 93 12.45 1.33 21.19
N PHE A 94 12.55 0.05 20.80
CA PHE A 94 11.67 -1.02 21.29
C PHE A 94 12.29 -1.84 22.42
N THR A 95 13.55 -1.58 22.77
CA THR A 95 14.32 -2.39 23.74
C THR A 95 14.55 -1.70 25.08
N THR A 96 13.92 -0.55 25.35
CA THR A 96 14.04 0.15 26.63
C THR A 96 13.32 -0.63 27.73
N THR A 97 14.08 -1.10 28.71
CA THR A 97 13.56 -1.58 29.99
C THR A 97 14.44 -1.03 31.10
N SER A 98 13.84 -0.60 32.20
CA SER A 98 14.55 -0.14 33.41
C SER A 98 15.54 -1.20 33.94
N ALA A 99 15.22 -2.48 33.74
CA ALA A 99 16.09 -3.60 34.07
C ALA A 99 17.39 -3.61 33.25
N VAL A 100 17.35 -3.24 31.97
CA VAL A 100 18.55 -3.15 31.13
C VAL A 100 19.41 -1.96 31.55
N ASP A 101 18.82 -0.81 31.85
CA ASP A 101 19.58 0.38 32.26
C ASP A 101 20.43 0.11 33.52
N SER A 102 19.88 -0.61 34.50
CA SER A 102 20.65 -1.03 35.69
C SER A 102 21.80 -2.01 35.41
N MET A 103 21.66 -2.88 34.40
CA MET A 103 22.73 -3.78 33.96
C MET A 103 23.83 -3.02 33.19
N LEU A 104 23.45 -1.95 32.47
CA LEU A 104 24.36 -1.14 31.66
C LEU A 104 25.34 -0.31 32.49
N GLU A 105 24.91 0.20 33.65
CA GLU A 105 25.70 1.15 34.43
C GLU A 105 26.83 0.51 35.25
N LYS A 106 26.74 -0.79 35.60
CA LYS A 106 27.62 -1.37 36.64
C LYS A 106 28.65 -2.39 36.16
N GLN A 107 28.58 -2.90 34.94
CA GLN A 107 29.41 -4.06 34.53
C GLN A 107 30.05 -3.97 33.13
N LEU A 108 29.82 -2.90 32.35
CA LEU A 108 30.42 -2.74 31.03
C LEU A 108 31.57 -1.72 31.04
N PRO A 109 32.66 -1.98 30.29
CA PRO A 109 33.79 -1.06 30.21
C PRO A 109 33.39 0.28 29.59
N SER A 110 34.09 1.34 30.01
CA SER A 110 33.94 2.69 29.44
C SER A 110 34.33 2.71 27.96
N ASP A 111 33.68 3.59 27.18
CA ASP A 111 34.00 3.82 25.76
C ASP A 111 35.48 4.17 25.54
N LYS A 112 36.11 4.85 26.50
CA LYS A 112 37.54 5.20 26.45
C LYS A 112 38.43 3.96 26.51
N ILE A 113 38.09 3.01 27.38
CA ILE A 113 38.86 1.76 27.57
C ILE A 113 38.74 0.91 26.30
N MET A 114 37.52 0.68 25.83
CA MET A 114 37.30 -0.12 24.61
C MET A 114 37.99 0.48 23.37
N LYS A 115 38.03 1.82 23.28
CA LYS A 115 38.74 2.51 22.19
C LYS A 115 40.26 2.28 22.26
N GLN A 116 40.83 2.14 23.46
CA GLN A 116 42.25 1.84 23.64
C GLN A 116 42.57 0.38 23.32
N GLU A 117 41.71 -0.55 23.73
CA GLU A 117 41.85 -1.98 23.42
C GLU A 117 41.71 -2.27 21.91
N GLY A 118 41.02 -1.40 21.19
CA GLY A 118 40.97 -1.39 19.74
C GLY A 118 39.74 -2.08 19.15
N ARG A 119 39.72 -2.18 17.83
CA ARG A 119 38.58 -2.69 17.06
C ARG A 119 38.38 -4.19 17.26
N GLY A 120 37.13 -4.61 17.40
CA GLY A 120 36.75 -6.00 17.64
C GLY A 120 36.65 -6.36 19.13
N THR A 121 37.02 -5.44 20.02
CA THR A 121 36.89 -5.64 21.46
C THR A 121 35.43 -5.67 21.86
N TYR A 122 35.09 -6.53 22.82
CA TYR A 122 33.75 -6.62 23.32
C TYR A 122 33.74 -7.01 24.80
N ALA A 123 32.66 -6.63 25.47
CA ALA A 123 32.34 -7.08 26.82
C ALA A 123 30.88 -7.51 26.86
N SER A 124 30.58 -8.53 27.66
CA SER A 124 29.24 -9.07 27.78
C SER A 124 28.82 -9.21 29.24
N VAL A 125 27.56 -8.88 29.51
CA VAL A 125 26.93 -9.09 30.81
C VAL A 125 25.71 -9.97 30.58
N VAL A 126 25.58 -11.02 31.37
CA VAL A 126 24.41 -11.91 31.35
C VAL A 126 23.60 -11.64 32.61
N ARG A 127 22.28 -11.52 32.46
CA ARG A 127 21.38 -11.37 33.61
C ARG A 127 21.49 -12.60 34.49
N GLY A 128 21.33 -12.45 35.80
CA GLY A 128 21.53 -13.55 36.77
C GLY A 128 20.69 -14.81 36.50
N ASP A 129 19.58 -14.71 35.77
CA ASP A 129 18.75 -15.84 35.36
C ASP A 129 19.18 -16.51 34.04
N GLY A 130 20.24 -16.03 33.40
CA GLY A 130 20.78 -16.56 32.14
C GLY A 130 19.93 -16.25 30.90
N LYS A 131 18.82 -15.52 31.01
CA LYS A 131 17.84 -15.37 29.90
C LYS A 131 18.10 -14.16 29.00
N LEU A 132 18.92 -13.20 29.44
CA LEU A 132 19.24 -12.00 28.68
C LEU A 132 20.74 -11.76 28.72
N SER A 133 21.30 -11.43 27.55
CA SER A 133 22.68 -11.01 27.39
C SER A 133 22.73 -9.62 26.78
N VAL A 134 23.55 -8.77 27.40
CA VAL A 134 23.94 -7.47 26.88
C VAL A 134 25.37 -7.58 26.41
N VAL A 135 25.64 -7.17 25.18
CA VAL A 135 26.99 -7.15 24.61
C VAL A 135 27.30 -5.74 24.12
N LYS A 136 28.43 -5.22 24.57
CA LYS A 136 29.02 -3.99 24.06
C LYS A 136 30.20 -4.37 23.17
N TRP A 137 30.15 -3.99 21.89
CA TRP A 137 31.17 -4.31 20.90
C TRP A 137 31.70 -3.02 20.28
N PHE A 138 33.01 -2.91 20.13
CA PHE A 138 33.67 -1.73 19.59
C PHE A 138 34.14 -1.97 18.17
N ASP A 139 33.55 -1.24 17.22
CA ASP A 139 34.02 -1.19 15.84
C ASP A 139 34.70 0.15 15.53
N ASN A 140 33.96 1.11 14.94
CA ASN A 140 34.36 2.51 14.84
C ASN A 140 33.90 3.31 16.07
N LYS A 141 32.78 2.89 16.65
CA LYS A 141 32.15 3.42 17.85
C LYS A 141 31.63 2.22 18.67
N PRO A 142 31.49 2.35 19.99
CA PRO A 142 30.90 1.30 20.79
C PRO A 142 29.42 1.16 20.42
N VAL A 143 29.01 -0.08 20.16
CA VAL A 143 27.64 -0.48 19.87
C VAL A 143 27.18 -1.37 21.00
N LEU A 144 25.98 -1.09 21.50
CA LEU A 144 25.35 -1.84 22.57
C LEU A 144 24.19 -2.65 22.00
N MET A 145 24.19 -3.95 22.25
CA MET A 145 23.18 -4.89 21.77
C MET A 145 22.63 -5.71 22.93
N LEU A 146 21.33 -5.98 22.89
CA LEU A 146 20.60 -6.80 23.86
C LEU A 146 19.97 -7.98 23.12
N SER A 147 20.07 -9.18 23.69
CA SER A 147 19.42 -10.36 23.11
C SER A 147 19.04 -11.39 24.18
N ALA A 148 17.95 -12.11 23.90
CA ALA A 148 17.56 -13.32 24.62
C ALA A 148 18.03 -14.61 23.93
N VAL A 149 18.64 -14.50 22.74
CA VAL A 149 18.93 -15.65 21.86
C VAL A 149 20.41 -15.74 21.52
N HIS A 150 21.03 -14.60 21.21
CA HIS A 150 22.39 -14.53 20.69
C HIS A 150 23.28 -13.72 21.63
N ALA A 151 24.36 -14.32 22.12
CA ALA A 151 25.29 -13.68 23.05
C ALA A 151 26.65 -13.47 22.37
N LYS A 152 27.74 -13.68 23.12
CA LYS A 152 29.10 -13.60 22.57
C LYS A 152 29.45 -14.80 21.66
N GLU A 153 29.03 -16.02 22.04
CA GLU A 153 29.39 -17.26 21.34
C GLU A 153 28.33 -17.75 20.33
N PRO A 154 28.75 -18.51 19.29
CA PRO A 154 30.14 -18.63 18.83
C PRO A 154 30.65 -17.31 18.25
N GLU A 155 31.92 -16.98 18.47
CA GLU A 155 32.56 -15.86 17.79
C GLU A 155 32.59 -16.04 16.26
N ASP A 156 32.49 -14.93 15.55
CA ASP A 156 32.60 -14.87 14.09
C ASP A 156 33.58 -13.74 13.69
N THR A 157 33.86 -13.62 12.40
CA THR A 157 34.69 -12.55 11.86
C THR A 157 33.98 -11.80 10.74
N CYS A 158 34.22 -10.50 10.64
CA CYS A 158 33.73 -9.69 9.51
C CYS A 158 34.88 -8.94 8.84
N GLN A 159 34.73 -8.73 7.52
CA GLN A 159 35.66 -7.92 6.75
C GLN A 159 35.27 -6.45 6.86
N HIS A 160 36.21 -5.60 7.24
CA HIS A 160 35.99 -4.17 7.36
C HIS A 160 37.10 -3.39 6.64
N TRP A 161 36.74 -2.37 5.87
CA TRP A 161 37.73 -1.50 5.22
C TRP A 161 38.43 -0.58 6.24
N SER A 162 39.74 -0.72 6.42
CA SER A 162 40.54 0.22 7.21
C SER A 162 40.95 1.41 6.36
N LYS A 163 40.49 2.62 6.71
CA LYS A 163 40.96 3.85 6.04
C LYS A 163 42.44 4.13 6.29
N LYS A 164 42.96 3.71 7.46
CA LYS A 164 44.37 3.90 7.85
C LYS A 164 45.28 3.00 7.02
N ASP A 165 44.91 1.74 6.90
CA ASP A 165 45.74 0.70 6.27
C ASP A 165 45.42 0.52 4.78
N LYS A 166 44.35 1.18 4.29
CA LYS A 166 43.86 1.12 2.90
C LYS A 166 43.65 -0.32 2.40
N CYS A 167 43.21 -1.20 3.30
CA CYS A 167 42.93 -2.59 3.01
C CYS A 167 41.73 -3.09 3.83
N TYR A 168 41.20 -4.25 3.46
CA TYR A 168 40.23 -4.95 4.30
C TYR A 168 40.95 -5.65 5.45
N ILE A 169 40.49 -5.38 6.67
CA ILE A 169 40.95 -6.03 7.89
C ILE A 169 39.86 -6.99 8.39
N THR A 170 40.30 -8.11 8.94
CA THR A 170 39.42 -9.09 9.58
C THR A 170 39.23 -8.70 11.04
N VAL A 171 37.98 -8.48 11.43
CA VAL A 171 37.60 -8.02 12.77
C VAL A 171 36.80 -9.12 13.45
N ARG A 172 37.14 -9.43 14.71
CA ARG A 172 36.34 -10.34 15.53
C ARG A 172 35.02 -9.70 15.91
N GLN A 173 33.93 -10.44 15.79
CA GLN A 173 32.60 -10.01 16.15
C GLN A 173 31.89 -11.07 17.01
N PRO A 174 31.19 -10.66 18.08
CA PRO A 174 30.36 -11.59 18.84
C PRO A 174 29.13 -12.02 18.03
N ASN A 175 28.60 -13.21 18.32
CA ASN A 175 27.47 -13.80 17.58
C ASN A 175 26.25 -12.88 17.47
N ILE A 176 25.99 -12.05 18.50
CA ILE A 176 24.90 -11.07 18.52
C ILE A 176 24.93 -10.08 17.34
N VAL A 177 26.10 -9.83 16.74
CA VAL A 177 26.28 -8.92 15.59
C VAL A 177 25.57 -9.44 14.33
N GLN A 178 25.19 -10.72 14.29
CA GLN A 178 24.33 -11.26 13.23
C GLN A 178 23.02 -10.49 13.05
N TYR A 179 22.61 -9.70 14.04
CA TYR A 179 21.57 -8.68 13.94
C TYR A 179 21.61 -7.91 12.61
N ASN A 180 22.80 -7.50 12.15
CA ASN A 180 22.96 -6.74 10.91
C ASN A 180 22.48 -7.49 9.67
N THR A 181 22.56 -8.82 9.66
CA THR A 181 22.11 -9.67 8.54
C THR A 181 20.60 -9.93 8.57
N LYS A 182 19.98 -9.80 9.74
CA LYS A 182 18.55 -10.09 9.97
C LYS A 182 17.70 -8.82 9.99
N MET A 183 18.35 -7.68 10.18
CA MET A 183 17.71 -6.38 10.09
C MET A 183 17.51 -5.90 8.65
N GLY A 184 16.67 -4.89 8.51
CA GLY A 184 16.34 -4.27 7.21
C GLY A 184 15.11 -4.86 6.51
N GLY A 185 14.41 -5.82 7.12
CA GLY A 185 13.15 -6.33 6.56
C GLY A 185 12.10 -5.24 6.34
N VAL A 186 11.99 -4.29 7.29
CA VAL A 186 11.12 -3.12 7.18
C VAL A 186 11.60 -2.18 6.07
N ASP A 187 12.89 -1.88 6.01
CA ASP A 187 13.47 -1.02 4.96
C ASP A 187 13.29 -1.61 3.56
N LEU A 188 13.38 -2.94 3.42
CA LEU A 188 13.12 -3.64 2.16
C LEU A 188 11.65 -3.49 1.73
N SER A 189 10.72 -3.59 2.69
CA SER A 189 9.29 -3.34 2.44
C SER A 189 9.05 -1.89 2.00
N ASP A 190 9.65 -0.93 2.70
CA ASP A 190 9.55 0.50 2.36
C ASP A 190 10.14 0.81 1.00
N ARG A 191 11.30 0.22 0.69
CA ARG A 191 11.92 0.31 -0.65
C ARG A 191 10.96 -0.22 -1.71
N MET A 192 10.38 -1.40 -1.51
CA MET A 192 9.46 -2.02 -2.46
C MET A 192 8.22 -1.15 -2.71
N MET A 193 7.65 -0.58 -1.65
CA MET A 193 6.51 0.34 -1.77
C MET A 193 6.86 1.66 -2.46
N SER A 194 8.12 2.11 -2.39
CA SER A 194 8.54 3.39 -2.95
C SER A 194 8.55 3.42 -4.48
N TYR A 195 8.85 2.30 -5.15
CA TYR A 195 8.93 2.22 -6.61
C TYR A 195 7.63 2.63 -7.32
N TYR A 196 6.47 2.23 -6.77
CA TYR A 196 5.14 2.50 -7.33
C TYR A 196 4.21 3.05 -6.25
N ARG A 197 4.69 4.07 -5.55
CA ARG A 197 3.99 4.63 -4.39
C ARG A 197 2.63 5.17 -4.80
N MET A 198 1.56 4.55 -4.29
CA MET A 198 0.24 5.13 -4.37
C MET A 198 0.18 6.36 -3.48
N SER A 199 0.05 7.53 -4.11
CA SER A 199 -0.03 8.79 -3.41
C SER A 199 -1.21 9.61 -3.93
N VAL A 200 -1.88 10.27 -3.00
CA VAL A 200 -3.02 11.13 -3.27
C VAL A 200 -2.81 12.43 -2.52
N ARG A 201 -2.81 13.57 -3.23
CA ARG A 201 -2.65 14.90 -2.62
C ARG A 201 -3.87 15.27 -1.77
N THR A 202 -3.84 14.98 -0.48
CA THR A 202 -4.97 15.23 0.42
C THR A 202 -4.49 15.71 1.79
N LYS A 203 -5.30 16.54 2.45
CA LYS A 203 -5.08 16.96 3.83
C LYS A 203 -5.55 15.89 4.83
N LYS A 204 -6.39 14.93 4.40
CA LYS A 204 -6.91 13.85 5.25
C LYS A 204 -5.85 12.76 5.48
N TRP A 205 -5.35 12.63 6.72
CA TRP A 205 -4.32 11.64 7.05
C TRP A 205 -4.80 10.19 6.86
N THR A 206 -6.08 9.92 7.09
CA THR A 206 -6.72 8.60 6.95
C THR A 206 -6.62 8.06 5.53
N ILE A 207 -6.80 8.94 4.54
CA ILE A 207 -6.65 8.59 3.12
C ILE A 207 -5.19 8.30 2.79
N ARG A 208 -4.23 9.03 3.38
CA ARG A 208 -2.80 8.72 3.21
C ARG A 208 -2.47 7.33 3.77
N MET A 209 -3.06 6.96 4.90
CA MET A 209 -2.90 5.63 5.48
C MET A 209 -3.54 4.55 4.61
N LEU A 210 -4.75 4.76 4.10
CA LEU A 210 -5.38 3.83 3.16
C LEU A 210 -4.50 3.57 1.93
N MET A 211 -3.94 4.63 1.32
CA MET A 211 -3.05 4.47 0.16
C MET A 211 -1.77 3.72 0.51
N HIS A 212 -1.23 3.92 1.72
CA HIS A 212 -0.06 3.18 2.20
C HIS A 212 -0.38 1.69 2.42
N VAL A 213 -1.48 1.38 3.12
CA VAL A 213 -1.93 0.00 3.35
C VAL A 213 -2.17 -0.73 2.04
N MET A 214 -2.83 -0.09 1.07
CA MET A 214 -3.00 -0.69 -0.26
C MET A 214 -1.65 -0.93 -0.96
N GLY A 215 -0.67 -0.06 -0.74
CA GLY A 215 0.70 -0.23 -1.26
C GLY A 215 1.39 -1.46 -0.66
N LEU A 216 1.23 -1.64 0.65
CA LEU A 216 1.73 -2.79 1.39
C LEU A 216 1.05 -4.09 0.95
N VAL A 217 -0.28 -4.07 0.76
CA VAL A 217 -1.04 -5.22 0.25
C VAL A 217 -0.53 -5.66 -1.11
N LEU A 218 -0.28 -4.71 -2.03
CA LEU A 218 0.25 -5.02 -3.36
C LEU A 218 1.69 -5.56 -3.30
N ALA A 219 2.54 -5.02 -2.43
CA ALA A 219 3.89 -5.53 -2.21
C ALA A 219 3.87 -6.97 -1.68
N ASN A 220 3.06 -7.25 -0.66
CA ASN A 220 2.89 -8.58 -0.09
C ASN A 220 2.27 -9.57 -1.10
N SER A 221 1.29 -9.13 -1.89
CA SER A 221 0.69 -9.95 -2.95
C SER A 221 1.72 -10.33 -4.01
N TRP A 222 2.61 -9.42 -4.39
CA TRP A 222 3.70 -9.72 -5.32
C TRP A 222 4.72 -10.69 -4.73
N LEU A 223 5.04 -10.59 -3.44
CA LEU A 223 5.92 -11.54 -2.76
C LEU A 223 5.31 -12.96 -2.74
N LEU A 224 4.01 -13.08 -2.46
CA LEU A 224 3.29 -14.36 -2.52
C LEU A 224 3.27 -14.92 -3.94
N TYR A 225 2.92 -14.10 -4.93
CA TYR A 225 2.96 -14.46 -6.35
C TYR A 225 4.33 -14.99 -6.78
N ARG A 226 5.42 -14.36 -6.32
CA ARG A 226 6.79 -14.81 -6.61
C ARG A 226 7.11 -16.16 -6.00
N ARG A 227 6.67 -16.40 -4.77
CA ARG A 227 6.88 -17.67 -4.08
C ARG A 227 6.16 -18.79 -4.80
N ASP A 228 4.89 -18.57 -5.13
CA ASP A 228 4.05 -19.54 -5.84
C ASP A 228 4.63 -19.92 -7.21
N HIS A 229 5.07 -18.93 -7.99
CA HIS A 229 5.75 -19.17 -9.27
C HIS A 229 7.08 -19.92 -9.12
N GLN A 230 7.83 -19.67 -8.04
CA GLN A 230 9.08 -20.37 -7.75
C GLN A 230 8.82 -21.84 -7.40
N GLU A 231 7.80 -22.12 -6.59
CA GLU A 231 7.42 -23.49 -6.20
C GLU A 231 6.91 -24.31 -7.40
N HIS A 232 6.18 -23.67 -8.32
CA HIS A 232 5.65 -24.31 -9.53
C HIS A 232 6.62 -24.26 -10.74
N GLY A 233 7.83 -23.70 -10.58
CA GLY A 233 8.83 -23.64 -11.64
C GLY A 233 8.43 -22.79 -12.87
N THR A 234 7.51 -21.85 -12.71
CA THR A 234 6.99 -21.01 -13.81
C THR A 234 7.64 -19.62 -13.82
N PRO A 235 7.80 -18.98 -14.99
CA PRO A 235 8.44 -17.68 -15.07
C PRO A 235 7.63 -16.60 -14.36
N ARG A 236 8.26 -15.88 -13.43
CA ARG A 236 7.64 -14.76 -12.71
C ARG A 236 7.64 -13.49 -13.56
N LYS A 237 6.57 -12.70 -13.43
CA LYS A 237 6.51 -11.33 -13.97
C LYS A 237 7.31 -10.33 -13.12
N ALA A 238 7.80 -9.27 -13.76
CA ALA A 238 8.32 -8.10 -13.07
C ALA A 238 7.21 -7.40 -12.27
N ILE A 239 7.57 -6.71 -11.18
CA ILE A 239 6.60 -6.07 -10.28
C ILE A 239 5.67 -5.08 -10.99
N MET A 240 6.19 -4.32 -11.97
CA MET A 240 5.39 -3.39 -12.77
C MET A 240 4.30 -4.11 -13.56
N THR A 241 4.67 -5.18 -14.28
CA THR A 241 3.74 -5.98 -15.07
C THR A 241 2.68 -6.63 -14.18
N PHE A 242 3.09 -7.22 -13.05
CA PHE A 242 2.16 -7.75 -12.06
C PHE A 242 1.15 -6.70 -11.58
N ARG A 243 1.62 -5.48 -11.25
CA ARG A 243 0.75 -4.39 -10.81
C ARG A 243 -0.22 -3.93 -11.90
N MET A 244 0.24 -3.87 -13.15
CA MET A 244 -0.62 -3.55 -14.29
C MET A 244 -1.74 -4.58 -14.47
N ASP A 245 -1.41 -5.88 -14.43
CA ASP A 245 -2.39 -6.95 -14.54
C ASP A 245 -3.45 -6.83 -13.43
N VAL A 246 -3.00 -6.67 -12.18
CA VAL A 246 -3.91 -6.47 -11.03
C VAL A 246 -4.77 -5.20 -11.21
N ALA A 247 -4.20 -4.12 -11.73
CA ALA A 247 -4.93 -2.86 -11.94
C ALA A 247 -6.01 -2.95 -13.02
N GLN A 248 -5.86 -3.83 -14.01
CA GLN A 248 -6.82 -4.04 -15.10
C GLN A 248 -8.01 -4.90 -14.69
N VAL A 249 -7.86 -5.79 -13.69
CA VAL A 249 -8.96 -6.65 -13.23
C VAL A 249 -10.09 -5.86 -12.56
N PHE A 250 -9.79 -4.77 -11.85
CA PHE A 250 -10.80 -4.03 -11.08
C PHE A 250 -11.79 -3.23 -11.93
N PRO A 251 -11.37 -2.42 -12.93
CA PRO A 251 -12.29 -1.70 -13.81
C PRO A 251 -13.29 -2.63 -14.52
N ASN A 252 -12.82 -3.79 -15.00
CA ASN A 252 -13.63 -4.72 -15.78
C ASN A 252 -14.75 -5.42 -14.97
N LYS A 253 -14.70 -5.37 -13.64
CA LYS A 253 -15.76 -5.90 -12.76
C LYS A 253 -16.83 -4.88 -12.41
N CYS A 254 -16.52 -3.58 -12.44
CA CYS A 254 -17.49 -2.53 -12.11
C CYS A 254 -18.57 -2.34 -13.19
N ASP A 255 -18.30 -2.73 -14.44
CA ASP A 255 -19.28 -2.64 -15.53
C ASP A 255 -20.47 -3.60 -15.37
N VAL A 256 -20.38 -4.62 -14.50
CA VAL A 256 -21.43 -5.64 -14.35
C VAL A 256 -22.49 -5.25 -13.30
N THR A 257 -22.22 -4.28 -12.42
CA THR A 257 -23.09 -4.00 -11.25
C THR A 257 -23.74 -2.60 -11.23
N HIS A 258 -23.45 -1.73 -12.19
CA HIS A 258 -23.97 -0.34 -12.18
C HIS A 258 -25.20 -0.09 -13.05
N ALA A 259 -25.85 -1.13 -13.58
CA ALA A 259 -27.05 -0.97 -14.40
C ALA A 259 -28.36 -0.75 -13.61
N GLU A 260 -28.38 -0.96 -12.28
CA GLU A 260 -29.67 -1.08 -11.56
C GLU A 260 -30.00 0.00 -10.51
N GLU A 261 -29.13 0.96 -10.18
CA GLU A 261 -29.38 1.82 -8.98
C GLU A 261 -29.28 3.35 -9.15
N GLU A 262 -29.27 3.93 -10.35
CA GLU A 262 -29.52 5.38 -10.52
C GLU A 262 -30.96 5.66 -10.97
N SER A 263 -31.94 5.38 -10.09
CA SER A 263 -33.32 5.85 -10.23
C SER A 263 -33.85 6.40 -8.90
N ALA A 264 -33.60 7.69 -8.66
CA ALA A 264 -34.44 8.58 -7.86
C ALA A 264 -33.81 9.98 -7.76
N CYS A 265 -33.94 10.78 -8.83
CA CYS A 265 -33.91 12.23 -8.69
C CYS A 265 -34.59 12.85 -9.91
N CYS A 266 -35.79 13.39 -9.70
CA CYS A 266 -36.55 14.11 -10.73
C CYS A 266 -35.70 15.21 -11.38
N PRO A 267 -35.59 15.29 -12.72
CA PRO A 267 -34.84 16.36 -13.37
C PRO A 267 -35.63 17.67 -13.32
N GLN A 268 -34.98 18.76 -12.89
CA GLN A 268 -35.52 20.11 -13.04
C GLN A 268 -35.35 20.63 -14.48
N PRO A 269 -36.23 21.54 -14.97
CA PRO A 269 -36.19 22.03 -16.34
C PRO A 269 -34.99 22.97 -16.54
N GLY A 270 -34.05 22.60 -17.42
CA GLY A 270 -32.93 23.47 -17.82
C GLY A 270 -31.57 22.80 -18.02
N GLN A 271 -31.42 21.52 -17.68
CA GLN A 271 -30.16 20.80 -17.95
C GLN A 271 -30.03 20.44 -19.43
N ARG A 272 -28.94 20.91 -20.07
CA ARG A 272 -28.50 20.37 -21.36
C ARG A 272 -28.15 18.91 -21.17
N PHE A 273 -28.92 18.01 -21.78
CA PHE A 273 -28.64 16.57 -21.79
C PHE A 273 -27.20 16.32 -22.27
N LEU A 274 -26.41 15.62 -21.44
CA LEU A 274 -25.09 15.13 -21.81
C LEU A 274 -25.20 14.22 -23.03
N VAL A 275 -24.31 14.40 -23.99
CA VAL A 275 -24.17 13.47 -25.11
C VAL A 275 -23.63 12.15 -24.57
N THR A 276 -24.50 11.16 -24.38
CA THR A 276 -24.09 9.78 -24.09
C THR A 276 -23.36 9.22 -25.32
N PRO A 277 -22.08 8.83 -25.21
CA PRO A 277 -21.39 8.15 -26.30
C PRO A 277 -22.02 6.78 -26.53
N VAL A 278 -22.09 6.35 -27.80
CA VAL A 278 -22.59 5.02 -28.14
C VAL A 278 -21.62 3.96 -27.60
N PRO A 279 -22.08 2.94 -26.87
CA PRO A 279 -21.22 1.86 -26.38
C PRO A 279 -20.52 1.11 -27.53
N HIS A 280 -19.34 0.56 -27.24
CA HIS A 280 -18.57 -0.26 -28.19
C HIS A 280 -19.36 -1.51 -28.64
N ILE A 281 -19.12 -1.98 -29.87
CA ILE A 281 -19.89 -3.09 -30.51
C ILE A 281 -19.94 -4.35 -29.62
N SER A 282 -18.85 -4.67 -28.92
CA SER A 282 -18.79 -5.80 -28.00
C SER A 282 -19.83 -5.74 -26.87
N ALA A 283 -20.18 -4.55 -26.39
CA ALA A 283 -21.23 -4.39 -25.37
C ALA A 283 -22.65 -4.54 -25.95
N ARG A 284 -22.83 -4.28 -27.26
CA ARG A 284 -24.13 -4.37 -27.97
C ARG A 284 -24.54 -5.79 -28.32
N THR A 285 -23.58 -6.70 -28.51
CA THR A 285 -23.83 -8.09 -28.92
C THR A 285 -23.75 -9.08 -27.77
N THR A 286 -23.41 -8.63 -26.56
CA THR A 286 -23.30 -9.52 -25.40
C THR A 286 -24.66 -9.57 -24.71
N SER A 287 -25.31 -10.75 -24.80
CA SER A 287 -26.62 -11.11 -24.23
C SER A 287 -27.84 -10.37 -24.81
N ALA A 288 -29.03 -10.96 -24.63
CA ALA A 288 -30.32 -10.42 -25.09
C ALA A 288 -30.83 -9.24 -24.22
N ALA A 289 -29.93 -8.48 -23.61
CA ALA A 289 -30.27 -7.40 -22.69
C ALA A 289 -30.80 -6.13 -23.40
N HIS A 290 -30.40 -5.90 -24.66
CA HIS A 290 -30.71 -4.69 -25.42
C HIS A 290 -32.09 -4.77 -26.07
N LEU A 291 -33.13 -4.41 -25.32
CA LEU A 291 -34.52 -4.39 -25.80
C LEU A 291 -34.94 -3.00 -26.31
N PRO A 292 -35.63 -2.92 -27.46
CA PRO A 292 -36.15 -1.67 -27.98
C PRO A 292 -37.43 -1.27 -27.23
N GLU A 293 -37.49 -0.03 -26.77
CA GLU A 293 -38.68 0.57 -26.17
C GLU A 293 -39.05 1.87 -26.89
N VAL A 294 -40.33 1.99 -27.25
CA VAL A 294 -40.91 3.18 -27.87
C VAL A 294 -41.26 4.19 -26.78
N VAL A 295 -40.62 5.35 -26.80
CA VAL A 295 -40.92 6.43 -25.85
C VAL A 295 -41.87 7.42 -26.50
N ASP A 296 -42.94 7.78 -25.77
CA ASP A 296 -43.87 8.83 -26.21
C ASP A 296 -43.23 10.22 -26.03
N LEU A 297 -42.52 10.66 -27.07
CA LEU A 297 -41.87 11.97 -27.13
C LEU A 297 -42.61 12.89 -28.11
N LYS A 298 -42.92 14.11 -27.66
CA LYS A 298 -43.47 15.18 -28.52
C LYS A 298 -42.61 15.48 -29.76
N LYS A 299 -41.31 15.18 -29.72
CA LYS A 299 -40.38 15.32 -30.85
C LYS A 299 -39.40 14.12 -30.88
N PRO A 300 -39.24 13.44 -32.03
CA PRO A 300 -38.33 12.31 -32.14
C PRO A 300 -36.85 12.74 -32.04
N MET A 301 -36.03 11.93 -31.40
CA MET A 301 -34.62 12.20 -31.11
C MET A 301 -33.73 11.70 -32.25
N ARG A 302 -32.56 12.33 -32.45
CA ARG A 302 -31.64 11.92 -33.53
C ARG A 302 -31.02 10.54 -33.24
N CYS A 303 -30.98 9.69 -34.26
CA CYS A 303 -30.31 8.40 -34.21
C CYS A 303 -28.82 8.57 -33.90
N LYS A 304 -28.31 7.75 -32.97
CA LYS A 304 -26.93 7.84 -32.50
C LYS A 304 -25.92 7.00 -33.29
N GLN A 305 -26.39 6.12 -34.19
CA GLN A 305 -25.51 5.32 -35.04
C GLN A 305 -24.66 6.22 -35.95
N GLN A 306 -23.36 5.92 -36.03
CA GLN A 306 -22.43 6.66 -36.89
C GLN A 306 -22.91 6.63 -38.35
N GLY A 307 -22.94 7.79 -39.01
CA GLY A 307 -23.42 7.93 -40.38
C GLY A 307 -24.94 8.08 -40.53
N CYS A 308 -25.73 7.94 -39.46
CA CYS A 308 -27.18 8.08 -39.53
C CYS A 308 -27.64 9.51 -39.24
N THR A 309 -28.52 10.04 -40.09
CA THR A 309 -29.19 11.36 -39.92
C THR A 309 -30.65 11.24 -39.50
N GLY A 310 -31.14 10.01 -39.31
CA GLY A 310 -32.52 9.72 -38.96
C GLY A 310 -32.94 10.23 -37.57
N LYS A 311 -34.25 10.34 -37.36
CA LYS A 311 -34.87 10.58 -36.06
C LYS A 311 -35.68 9.34 -35.65
N SER A 312 -35.71 9.04 -34.35
CA SER A 312 -36.36 7.86 -33.78
C SER A 312 -36.99 8.19 -32.43
N CYS A 313 -38.13 7.56 -32.14
CA CYS A 313 -38.72 7.48 -30.79
C CYS A 313 -38.36 6.16 -30.08
N LEU A 314 -37.64 5.27 -30.77
CA LEU A 314 -37.16 4.01 -30.20
C LEU A 314 -35.80 4.23 -29.54
N HIS A 315 -35.71 3.80 -28.29
CA HIS A 315 -34.47 3.78 -27.54
C HIS A 315 -34.16 2.37 -27.02
N CYS A 316 -32.89 2.09 -26.80
CA CYS A 316 -32.45 0.88 -26.12
C CYS A 316 -32.52 1.09 -24.61
N THR A 317 -33.21 0.21 -23.89
CA THR A 317 -33.39 0.29 -22.43
C THR A 317 -32.06 0.17 -21.67
N THR A 318 -31.12 -0.64 -22.17
CA THR A 318 -29.79 -0.84 -21.55
C THR A 318 -28.82 0.30 -21.88
N CYS A 319 -28.78 0.74 -23.13
CA CYS A 319 -27.79 1.73 -23.59
C CYS A 319 -28.26 3.18 -23.45
N ASN A 320 -29.57 3.40 -23.25
CA ASN A 320 -30.22 4.71 -23.22
C ASN A 320 -29.84 5.61 -24.43
N VAL A 321 -29.87 5.01 -25.63
CA VAL A 321 -29.61 5.70 -26.91
C VAL A 321 -30.74 5.46 -27.90
N PHE A 322 -31.02 6.47 -28.73
CA PHE A 322 -32.04 6.39 -29.77
C PHE A 322 -31.47 5.80 -31.06
N LEU A 323 -32.11 4.73 -31.55
CA LEU A 323 -31.70 3.99 -32.75
C LEU A 323 -32.91 3.81 -33.68
N CYS A 324 -32.67 3.82 -35.00
CA CYS A 324 -33.72 3.55 -35.97
C CYS A 324 -33.96 2.04 -36.07
N LEU A 325 -35.22 1.62 -36.02
CA LEU A 325 -35.64 0.24 -36.31
C LEU A 325 -36.80 0.32 -37.30
N GLN A 326 -36.47 0.48 -38.57
CA GLN A 326 -37.40 0.59 -39.70
C GLN A 326 -36.94 -0.35 -40.82
N SER A 327 -37.87 -0.81 -41.67
CA SER A 327 -37.55 -1.75 -42.76
C SER A 327 -36.47 -1.24 -43.72
N SER A 328 -36.43 0.08 -43.97
CA SER A 328 -35.42 0.71 -44.83
C SER A 328 -34.16 1.18 -44.08
N ARG A 329 -34.16 1.14 -42.75
CA ARG A 329 -33.09 1.68 -41.90
C ARG A 329 -33.11 1.01 -40.53
N ASN A 330 -32.31 -0.03 -40.40
CA ASN A 330 -32.08 -0.72 -39.13
C ASN A 330 -30.69 -0.36 -38.58
N CYS A 331 -30.67 0.42 -37.51
CA CYS A 331 -29.47 0.84 -36.78
C CYS A 331 -29.38 0.21 -35.39
N TYR A 332 -30.36 -0.61 -35.03
CA TYR A 332 -30.49 -1.22 -33.70
C TYR A 332 -29.42 -2.29 -33.50
#